data_AF-A0A151WGP3-F1
#
_entry.id   AF-A0A151WGP3-F1
#
_cell.length_a   1.000
_cell.length_b   1.000
_cell.length_c   1.000
_cell.angle_alpha   90.00
_cell.angle_beta   90.00
_cell.angle_gamma   90.00
#
_symmetry.space_group_name_H-M   'P 1'
#
loop_
_entity.id
_entity.type
_entity.pdbx_description
1 polymer ?
#
loop_
_entity_poly.entity_id
_entity_poly.type
_entity_poly.pdbx_seq_one_letter_code
_entity_poly.pdbx_strand_id
1 'polypeptide(L)'
;MQRGPFVVYVYPNNGSASPLHSVLVSRIIAKSGIPDIQEIKKIGRGKILIVVKSATAANKLVENNIFPKHNLRAFIPAFKVLRTGVIQDVPQEIDLETLKESIESPKAKILDMQRLNRRIVKEGKAEYVPFRTVRIRFAGQLLPQEVFIYKVRHVVRPFIPKPRICNNVTG
;
A
#
# COMPACT_ATOMS: atom_id res chain seq x y z
N MET A 1 -4.65 -7.07 -15.33
CA MET A 1 -5.87 -7.11 -14.50
C MET A 1 -5.50 -7.50 -13.08
N GLN A 2 -5.82 -6.69 -12.06
CA GLN A 2 -5.68 -7.11 -10.66
C GLN A 2 -6.66 -8.27 -10.41
N ARG A 3 -6.14 -9.44 -10.06
CA ARG A 3 -6.94 -10.65 -9.82
C ARG A 3 -6.95 -10.99 -8.33
N GLY A 4 -8.11 -10.75 -7.70
CA GLY A 4 -8.63 -11.39 -6.48
C GLY A 4 -7.88 -11.18 -5.15
N PRO A 5 -8.58 -11.51 -4.04
CA PRO A 5 -9.72 -10.76 -3.55
C PRO A 5 -9.31 -9.38 -3.00
N PHE A 6 -10.23 -8.42 -3.05
CA PHE A 6 -10.03 -7.07 -2.50
C PHE A 6 -10.54 -7.03 -1.08
N VAL A 7 -9.86 -6.25 -0.25
CA VAL A 7 -10.11 -6.23 1.17
C VAL A 7 -10.33 -4.81 1.64
N VAL A 8 -11.45 -4.59 2.33
CA VAL A 8 -11.78 -3.34 3.01
C VAL A 8 -11.75 -3.60 4.50
N TYR A 9 -11.02 -2.76 5.24
CA TYR A 9 -11.02 -2.81 6.69
C TYR A 9 -11.96 -1.76 7.23
N VAL A 10 -12.67 -2.11 8.30
CA VAL A 10 -13.61 -1.24 9.01
C VAL A 10 -13.21 -1.17 10.48
N TYR A 11 -13.13 0.06 11.00
CA TYR A 11 -12.72 0.38 12.36
C TYR A 11 -13.64 1.43 12.99
N PRO A 12 -13.77 1.48 14.32
CA PRO A 12 -14.33 2.64 14.99
C PRO A 12 -13.45 3.88 14.76
N ASN A 13 -14.09 5.04 14.54
CA ASN A 13 -13.39 6.30 14.30
C ASN A 13 -12.77 6.86 15.58
N ASN A 14 -13.44 6.69 16.72
CA ASN A 14 -12.93 7.06 18.03
C ASN A 14 -12.37 5.81 18.72
N GLY A 15 -11.20 5.93 19.36
CA GLY A 15 -10.59 4.88 20.19
C GLY A 15 -11.42 4.48 21.43
N SER A 16 -12.70 4.89 21.51
CA SER A 16 -13.64 4.45 22.53
C SER A 16 -13.78 2.94 22.49
N ALA A 17 -13.30 2.32 23.56
CA ALA A 17 -13.09 0.90 23.78
C ALA A 17 -14.37 0.04 23.87
N SER A 18 -15.52 0.55 23.42
CA SER A 18 -16.76 -0.23 23.36
C SER A 18 -16.58 -1.35 22.32
N PRO A 19 -16.66 -2.63 22.70
CA PRO A 19 -16.44 -3.73 21.75
C PRO A 19 -17.49 -3.68 20.65
N LEU A 20 -17.07 -3.36 19.43
CA LEU A 20 -17.95 -3.44 18.27
C LEU A 20 -18.41 -4.89 18.09
N HIS A 21 -19.71 -5.11 18.30
CA HIS A 21 -20.33 -6.42 18.15
C HIS A 21 -20.42 -6.75 16.67
N SER A 22 -19.78 -7.86 16.26
CA SER A 22 -19.68 -8.27 14.85
C SER A 22 -21.05 -8.40 14.18
N VAL A 23 -22.08 -8.83 14.91
CA VAL A 23 -23.46 -8.95 14.39
C VAL A 23 -24.07 -7.59 14.06
N LEU A 24 -23.82 -6.55 14.85
CA LEU A 24 -24.35 -5.20 14.57
C LEU A 24 -23.70 -4.63 13.30
N VAL A 25 -22.39 -4.80 13.15
CA VAL A 25 -21.69 -4.34 11.94
C VAL A 25 -22.09 -5.17 10.73
N SER A 26 -22.24 -6.48 10.88
CA SER A 26 -22.72 -7.36 9.80
C SER A 26 -24.13 -6.96 9.36
N ARG A 27 -25.02 -6.59 10.30
CA ARG A 27 -26.36 -6.06 9.99
C ARG A 27 -26.30 -4.73 9.24
N ILE A 28 -25.40 -3.83 9.65
CA ILE A 28 -25.17 -2.54 8.96
C ILE A 28 -24.71 -2.81 7.52
N ILE A 29 -23.73 -3.69 7.34
CA ILE A 29 -23.16 -4.04 6.03
C ILE A 29 -24.19 -4.75 5.15
N ALA A 30 -24.97 -5.70 5.69
CA ALA A 30 -26.02 -6.39 4.92
C ALA A 30 -27.07 -5.41 4.36
N LYS A 31 -27.32 -4.30 5.07
CA LYS A 31 -28.23 -3.23 4.62
C LYS A 31 -27.58 -2.23 3.66
N SER A 32 -26.28 -2.32 3.40
CA SER A 32 -25.58 -1.35 2.55
C SER A 32 -25.88 -1.53 1.05
N GLY A 33 -26.51 -2.64 0.66
CA GLY A 33 -26.90 -2.92 -0.73
C GLY A 33 -25.71 -3.08 -1.68
N ILE A 34 -24.51 -3.33 -1.16
CA ILE A 34 -23.30 -3.45 -1.99
C ILE A 34 -23.19 -4.90 -2.49
N PRO A 35 -23.18 -5.13 -3.81
CA PRO A 35 -23.01 -6.47 -4.37
C PRO A 35 -21.58 -6.98 -4.15
N ASP A 36 -21.36 -8.26 -4.46
CA ASP A 36 -20.03 -8.89 -4.50
C ASP A 36 -19.28 -9.00 -3.15
N ILE A 37 -19.99 -8.91 -2.02
CA ILE A 37 -19.43 -9.27 -0.70
C ILE A 37 -19.31 -10.80 -0.62
N GLN A 38 -18.09 -11.28 -0.41
CA GLN A 38 -17.78 -12.70 -0.26
C GLN A 38 -17.76 -13.11 1.20
N GLU A 39 -17.18 -12.27 2.06
CA GLU A 39 -16.96 -12.65 3.45
C GLU A 39 -16.80 -11.43 4.37
N ILE A 40 -17.29 -11.55 5.60
CA ILE A 40 -17.10 -10.55 6.66
C ILE A 40 -16.45 -11.26 7.85
N LYS A 41 -15.21 -10.86 8.18
CA LYS A 41 -14.42 -11.44 9.28
C LYS A 41 -14.21 -10.44 10.40
N LYS A 42 -14.31 -10.90 11.64
CA LYS A 42 -13.76 -10.19 12.79
C LYS A 42 -12.26 -10.47 12.86
N ILE A 43 -11.43 -9.43 12.91
CA ILE A 43 -9.95 -9.55 12.94
C ILE A 43 -9.33 -8.97 14.22
N GLY A 44 -10.14 -8.66 15.24
CA GLY A 44 -9.67 -8.17 16.54
C GLY A 44 -10.74 -7.45 17.37
N ARG A 45 -10.30 -6.65 18.35
CA ARG A 45 -11.17 -5.81 19.22
C ARG A 45 -11.89 -4.74 18.39
N GLY A 46 -13.08 -5.07 17.89
CA GLY A 46 -13.92 -4.18 17.09
C GLY A 46 -13.44 -3.90 15.66
N LYS A 47 -12.52 -4.73 15.14
CA LYS A 47 -11.97 -4.60 13.79
C LYS A 47 -12.61 -5.61 12.86
N ILE A 48 -13.07 -5.16 11.71
CA ILE A 48 -13.73 -6.00 10.72
C ILE A 48 -13.03 -5.91 9.38
N LEU A 49 -12.97 -7.05 8.70
CA LEU A 49 -12.41 -7.24 7.38
C LEU A 49 -13.53 -7.71 6.47
N ILE A 50 -13.77 -6.97 5.39
CA ILE A 50 -14.75 -7.31 4.36
C ILE A 50 -13.98 -7.73 3.11
N VAL A 51 -14.24 -8.94 2.64
CA VAL A 51 -13.69 -9.50 1.41
C VAL A 51 -14.71 -9.29 0.29
N VAL A 52 -14.29 -8.66 -0.80
CA VAL A 52 -15.11 -8.43 -1.98
C VAL A 52 -14.43 -8.93 -3.25
N LYS A 53 -15.26 -9.28 -4.24
CA LYS A 53 -14.79 -9.88 -5.51
C LYS A 53 -14.05 -8.88 -6.40
N SER A 54 -14.40 -7.59 -6.36
CA SER A 54 -13.93 -6.57 -7.31
C SER A 54 -13.37 -5.31 -6.64
N ALA A 55 -12.44 -4.64 -7.32
CA ALA A 55 -11.91 -3.34 -6.88
C ALA A 55 -13.02 -2.29 -6.81
N THR A 56 -13.96 -2.33 -7.77
CA THR A 56 -15.13 -1.45 -7.81
C THR A 56 -16.00 -1.61 -6.57
N ALA A 57 -16.28 -2.84 -6.14
CA ALA A 57 -17.03 -3.09 -4.90
C ALA A 57 -16.26 -2.59 -3.67
N ALA A 58 -14.94 -2.75 -3.63
CA ALA A 58 -14.10 -2.25 -2.55
C ALA A 58 -14.13 -0.72 -2.45
N ASN A 59 -14.03 -0.02 -3.59
CA ASN A 59 -14.09 1.44 -3.63
C ASN A 59 -15.48 1.93 -3.21
N LYS A 60 -16.56 1.32 -3.73
CA LYS A 60 -17.94 1.62 -3.32
C LYS A 60 -18.18 1.42 -1.82
N LEU A 61 -17.55 0.41 -1.20
CA LEU A 61 -17.60 0.23 0.26
C LEU A 61 -16.96 1.40 1.00
N VAL A 62 -15.76 1.82 0.58
CA VAL A 62 -15.04 2.92 1.24
C VAL A 62 -15.79 4.24 1.11
N GLU A 63 -16.44 4.47 -0.03
CA GLU A 63 -17.24 5.68 -0.32
C GLU A 63 -18.63 5.66 0.33
N ASN A 64 -19.06 4.52 0.91
CA ASN A 64 -20.40 4.40 1.46
C ASN A 64 -20.54 5.16 2.81
N ASN A 65 -21.48 6.11 2.84
CA ASN A 65 -21.80 6.92 4.01
C ASN A 65 -22.37 6.12 5.20
N ILE A 66 -22.67 4.83 5.04
CA ILE A 66 -23.16 3.98 6.13
C ILE A 66 -22.13 3.83 7.25
N PHE A 67 -20.82 3.81 6.93
CA PHE A 67 -19.79 3.67 7.95
C PHE A 67 -19.65 4.93 8.81
N PRO A 68 -19.47 6.14 8.23
CA PRO A 68 -19.42 7.37 9.02
C PRO A 68 -20.67 7.60 9.89
N LYS A 69 -21.87 7.27 9.39
CA LYS A 69 -23.14 7.36 10.15
C LYS A 69 -23.15 6.53 11.44
N HIS A 70 -22.37 5.46 11.48
CA HIS A 70 -22.23 4.58 12.64
C HIS A 70 -20.91 4.77 13.39
N ASN A 71 -20.24 5.92 13.21
CA ASN A 71 -18.94 6.23 13.79
C ASN A 71 -17.85 5.20 13.39
N LEU A 72 -17.94 4.67 12.17
CA LEU A 72 -17.00 3.72 11.59
C LEU A 72 -16.24 4.35 10.43
N ARG A 73 -15.02 3.88 10.21
CA ARG A 73 -14.16 4.24 9.10
C ARG A 73 -13.83 3.00 8.29
N ALA A 74 -14.17 3.03 7.00
CA ALA A 74 -13.79 2.02 6.03
C ALA A 74 -12.57 2.50 5.22
N PHE A 75 -11.62 1.62 4.93
CA PHE A 75 -10.52 1.90 3.99
C PHE A 75 -9.93 0.63 3.40
N ILE A 76 -9.31 0.75 2.22
CA ILE A 76 -8.51 -0.31 1.61
C ILE A 76 -7.07 -0.17 2.11
N PRO A 77 -6.49 -1.15 2.81
CA PRO A 77 -5.11 -1.03 3.29
C PRO A 77 -4.13 -0.98 2.12
N ALA A 78 -3.20 -0.02 2.15
CA ALA A 78 -2.20 0.15 1.11
C ALA A 78 -1.39 -1.14 0.84
N PHE A 79 -1.04 -1.91 1.88
CA PHE A 79 -0.32 -3.18 1.73
C PHE A 79 -1.15 -4.30 1.08
N LYS A 80 -2.45 -4.12 0.82
CA LYS A 80 -3.28 -5.05 0.05
C LYS A 80 -3.38 -4.68 -1.44
N VAL A 81 -2.86 -3.52 -1.84
CA VAL A 81 -2.95 -3.01 -3.22
C VAL A 81 -1.63 -2.48 -3.78
N LEU A 82 -0.61 -2.34 -2.93
CA LEU A 82 0.68 -1.77 -3.28
C LEU A 82 1.82 -2.63 -2.73
N ARG A 83 2.85 -2.80 -3.57
CA ARG A 83 4.12 -3.43 -3.21
C ARG A 83 5.26 -2.48 -3.54
N THR A 84 6.22 -2.37 -2.64
CA THR A 84 7.40 -1.52 -2.84
C THR A 84 8.63 -2.40 -2.95
N GLY A 85 9.34 -2.28 -4.06
CA GLY A 85 10.59 -2.95 -4.30
C GLY A 85 11.74 -1.97 -4.51
N VAL A 86 12.95 -2.50 -4.55
CA VAL A 86 14.15 -1.80 -4.99
C VAL A 86 14.85 -2.59 -6.06
N ILE A 87 15.41 -1.88 -7.03
CA ILE A 87 16.40 -2.39 -7.96
C ILE A 87 17.73 -1.69 -7.69
N GLN A 88 18.82 -2.42 -7.93
CA GLN A 88 20.18 -1.93 -7.76
C GLN A 88 20.88 -1.85 -9.12
N ASP A 89 22.03 -1.19 -9.10
CA ASP A 89 22.90 -1.01 -10.26
C ASP A 89 22.24 -0.25 -11.42
N VAL A 90 21.46 0.78 -11.08
CA VAL A 90 20.95 1.74 -12.07
C VAL A 90 21.92 2.93 -12.15
N PRO A 91 22.58 3.16 -13.31
CA PRO A 91 23.50 4.28 -13.53
C PRO A 91 22.88 5.62 -13.10
N GLN A 92 23.68 6.54 -12.57
CA GLN A 92 23.20 7.86 -12.09
C GLN A 92 22.98 8.83 -13.24
N GLU A 93 23.62 8.56 -14.37
CA GLU A 93 23.54 9.26 -15.64
C GLU A 93 22.14 9.15 -16.26
N ILE A 94 21.39 8.10 -15.91
CA ILE A 94 19.98 7.95 -16.28
C ILE A 94 19.14 8.66 -15.22
N ASP A 95 18.59 9.81 -15.58
CA ASP A 95 17.68 10.55 -14.72
C ASP A 95 16.36 9.78 -14.51
N LEU A 96 15.54 10.25 -13.57
CA LEU A 96 14.32 9.54 -13.17
C LEU A 96 13.20 9.62 -14.22
N GLU A 97 13.18 10.65 -15.07
CA GLU A 97 12.19 10.83 -16.13
C GLU A 97 12.48 9.86 -17.27
N THR A 98 13.72 9.85 -17.77
CA THR A 98 14.18 8.88 -18.78
C THR A 98 14.00 7.44 -18.29
N LEU A 99 14.25 7.18 -17.01
CA LEU A 99 14.02 5.85 -16.42
C LEU A 99 12.54 5.45 -16.42
N LYS A 100 11.60 6.39 -16.19
CA LYS A 100 10.15 6.12 -16.19
C LYS A 100 9.65 5.70 -17.57
N GLU A 101 10.24 6.22 -18.62
CA GLU A 101 9.86 5.91 -20.00
C GLU A 101 10.43 4.57 -20.48
N SER A 102 11.62 4.20 -20.01
CA SER A 102 12.35 3.02 -20.47
C SER A 102 12.12 1.75 -19.66
N ILE A 103 11.59 1.87 -18.44
CA ILE A 103 11.37 0.74 -17.54
C ILE A 103 10.04 0.02 -17.83
N GLU A 104 10.10 -1.31 -17.87
CA GLU A 104 8.95 -2.18 -18.08
C GLU A 104 8.86 -3.21 -16.95
N SER A 105 7.64 -3.54 -16.53
CA SER A 105 7.39 -4.65 -15.61
C SER A 105 6.31 -5.58 -16.18
N PRO A 106 6.64 -6.85 -16.49
CA PRO A 106 5.71 -7.74 -17.17
C PRO A 106 4.55 -8.20 -16.28
N LYS A 107 4.76 -8.23 -14.95
CA LYS A 107 3.81 -8.83 -13.99
C LYS A 107 3.03 -7.79 -13.17
N ALA A 108 3.45 -6.54 -13.12
CA ALA A 108 2.82 -5.52 -12.29
C ALA A 108 2.92 -4.12 -12.91
N LYS A 109 1.88 -3.30 -12.75
CA LYS A 109 1.92 -1.89 -13.17
C LYS A 109 2.84 -1.10 -12.25
N ILE A 110 3.78 -0.34 -12.81
CA ILE A 110 4.58 0.63 -12.07
C ILE A 110 3.71 1.86 -11.78
N LEU A 111 3.65 2.27 -10.52
CA LEU A 111 2.86 3.41 -10.06
C LEU A 111 3.72 4.64 -9.80
N ASP A 112 4.94 4.43 -9.31
CA ASP A 112 5.85 5.50 -8.92
C ASP A 112 7.27 4.96 -8.79
N MET A 113 8.26 5.85 -8.96
CA MET A 113 9.67 5.56 -8.80
C MET A 113 10.37 6.70 -8.07
N GLN A 114 11.34 6.34 -7.24
CA GLN A 114 12.20 7.30 -6.54
C GLN A 114 13.63 6.76 -6.49
N ARG A 115 14.59 7.53 -7.00
CA ARG A 115 16.01 7.25 -6.79
C ARG A 115 16.35 7.52 -5.33
N LEU A 116 16.98 6.54 -4.68
CA LEU A 116 17.39 6.68 -3.27
C LEU A 116 18.69 7.47 -3.20
N ASN A 117 18.86 8.25 -2.13
CA ASN A 117 20.09 8.98 -1.85
C ASN A 117 20.86 8.29 -0.72
N ARG A 118 22.19 8.34 -0.78
CA ARG A 118 23.07 7.97 0.34
C ARG A 118 23.58 9.23 1.02
N ARG A 119 23.65 9.20 2.35
CA ARG A 119 24.29 10.24 3.13
C ARG A 119 25.80 10.07 2.99
N ILE A 120 26.50 11.14 2.64
CA ILE A 120 27.96 11.25 2.70
C ILE A 120 28.31 12.40 3.64
N VAL A 121 29.50 12.35 4.24
CA VAL A 121 30.04 13.46 5.02
C VAL A 121 31.20 14.04 4.24
N LYS A 122 31.09 15.30 3.82
CA LYS A 122 32.17 16.07 3.22
C LYS A 122 32.41 17.28 4.10
N GLU A 123 33.67 17.50 4.50
CA GLU A 123 34.06 18.68 5.28
C GLU A 123 33.19 18.91 6.53
N GLY A 124 32.82 17.83 7.22
CA GLY A 124 31.96 17.88 8.42
C GLY A 124 30.47 18.13 8.14
N LYS A 125 30.06 18.39 6.89
CA LYS A 125 28.66 18.57 6.49
C LYS A 125 28.08 17.29 5.90
N ALA A 126 26.84 16.99 6.26
CA ALA A 126 26.11 15.87 5.70
C ALA A 126 25.48 16.26 4.36
N GLU A 127 25.91 15.61 3.29
CA GLU A 127 25.31 15.74 1.95
C GLU A 127 24.57 14.45 1.59
N TYR A 128 23.54 14.58 0.75
CA TYR A 128 22.77 13.44 0.23
C TYR A 128 22.97 13.35 -1.27
N VAL A 129 23.72 12.34 -1.72
CA VAL A 129 23.98 12.13 -3.14
C VAL A 129 23.11 11.00 -3.69
N PRO A 130 22.64 11.10 -4.94
CA PRO A 130 21.96 10.00 -5.61
C PRO A 130 22.75 8.69 -5.49
N PHE A 131 22.03 7.60 -5.31
CA PHE A 131 22.58 6.26 -5.25
C PHE A 131 22.14 5.45 -6.47
N ARG A 132 22.83 4.33 -6.74
CA ARG A 132 22.49 3.41 -7.84
C ARG A 132 21.28 2.50 -7.52
N THR A 133 20.48 2.89 -6.54
CA THR A 133 19.29 2.14 -6.09
C THR A 133 18.05 2.96 -6.37
N VAL A 134 17.09 2.35 -7.04
CA VAL A 134 15.79 2.95 -7.34
C VAL A 134 14.71 2.17 -6.62
N ARG A 135 13.89 2.89 -5.84
CA ARG A 135 12.68 2.37 -5.21
C ARG A 135 11.53 2.47 -6.19
N ILE A 136 10.77 1.40 -6.35
CA ILE A 136 9.65 1.31 -7.27
C ILE A 136 8.40 0.88 -6.51
N ARG A 137 7.29 1.60 -6.71
CA ARG A 137 5.97 1.21 -6.22
C ARG A 137 5.21 0.51 -7.33
N PHE A 138 4.74 -0.70 -7.06
CA PHE A 138 3.99 -1.54 -7.97
C PHE A 138 2.54 -1.68 -7.51
N ALA A 139 1.62 -1.70 -8.47
CA ALA A 139 0.23 -2.04 -8.22
C ALA A 139 0.08 -3.56 -8.06
N GLY A 140 -0.60 -3.99 -7.00
CA GLY A 140 -0.95 -5.38 -6.76
C GLY A 140 -0.51 -5.91 -5.40
N GLN A 141 -0.80 -7.19 -5.19
CA GLN A 141 -0.54 -7.89 -3.93
C GLN A 141 0.79 -8.65 -3.90
N LEU A 142 1.40 -8.88 -5.06
CA LEU A 142 2.66 -9.60 -5.21
C LEU A 142 3.73 -8.65 -5.71
N LEU A 143 4.91 -8.74 -5.12
CA LEU A 143 6.07 -8.02 -5.62
C LEU A 143 6.57 -8.76 -6.88
N PRO A 144 6.73 -8.08 -8.03
CA PRO A 144 7.38 -8.70 -9.17
C PRO A 144 8.81 -9.09 -8.80
N GLN A 145 9.32 -10.18 -9.39
CA GLN A 145 10.70 -10.63 -9.15
C GLN A 145 11.72 -9.82 -9.96
N GLU A 146 11.26 -9.18 -11.04
CA GLU A 146 12.11 -8.47 -11.99
C GLU A 146 11.36 -7.36 -12.72
N VAL A 147 12.16 -6.43 -13.23
CA VAL A 147 11.80 -5.38 -14.18
C VAL A 147 12.88 -5.32 -15.27
N PHE A 148 12.57 -4.67 -16.37
CA PHE A 148 13.47 -4.54 -17.49
C PHE A 148 13.72 -3.05 -17.79
N ILE A 149 14.98 -2.66 -17.87
CA ILE A 149 15.39 -1.32 -18.32
C ILE A 149 16.14 -1.53 -19.62
N TYR A 150 15.65 -1.00 -20.75
CA TYR A 150 16.23 -1.28 -22.08
C TYR A 150 16.46 -2.78 -22.35
N LYS A 151 15.49 -3.62 -21.93
CA LYS A 151 15.55 -5.10 -22.00
C LYS A 151 16.64 -5.76 -21.13
N VAL A 152 17.40 -5.00 -20.35
CA VAL A 152 18.29 -5.51 -19.31
C VAL A 152 17.46 -5.87 -18.07
N ARG A 153 17.62 -7.09 -17.58
CA ARG A 153 16.89 -7.62 -16.42
C ARG A 153 17.47 -7.08 -15.11
N HIS A 154 16.63 -6.49 -14.27
CA HIS A 154 16.97 -6.13 -12.90
C HIS A 154 16.12 -6.91 -11.90
N VAL A 155 16.78 -7.53 -10.92
CA VAL A 155 16.10 -8.22 -9.82
C VAL A 155 15.46 -7.20 -8.88
N VAL A 156 14.18 -7.38 -8.59
CA VAL A 156 13.44 -6.57 -7.64
C VAL A 156 13.51 -7.23 -6.26
N ARG A 157 14.06 -6.52 -5.29
CA ARG A 157 14.09 -6.95 -3.88
C ARG A 157 13.04 -6.18 -3.07
N PRO A 158 12.45 -6.77 -2.02
CA PRO A 158 11.55 -6.04 -1.12
C PRO A 158 12.23 -4.79 -0.53
N PHE A 159 11.56 -3.65 -0.57
CA PHE A 159 12.06 -2.46 0.11
C PHE A 159 11.82 -2.59 1.61
N ILE A 160 12.90 -2.57 2.39
CA ILE A 160 12.85 -2.57 3.86
C ILE A 160 13.03 -1.12 4.32
N PRO A 161 11.97 -0.45 4.82
CA PRO A 161 12.12 0.89 5.37
C PRO A 161 12.98 0.84 6.64
N LYS A 162 13.74 1.91 6.89
CA LYS A 162 14.41 2.06 8.18
C LYS A 162 13.36 2.04 9.31
N PRO A 163 13.62 1.33 10.42
CA PRO A 163 12.74 1.39 11.59
C PRO A 163 12.49 2.84 11.99
N ARG A 164 11.22 3.21 12.11
CA ARG A 164 10.85 4.50 12.71
C ARG A 164 10.88 4.32 14.21
N ILE A 165 11.77 5.02 14.89
CA ILE A 165 11.76 5.11 16.35
C ILE A 165 10.75 6.21 16.69
N CYS A 166 9.63 5.84 17.33
CA CYS A 166 8.69 6.80 17.88
C CYS A 166 9.24 7.28 19.23
N ASN A 167 9.82 8.48 19.25
CA ASN A 167 10.12 9.17 20.51
C ASN A 167 8.81 9.82 20.97
N ASN A 168 8.04 9.12 21.82
CA ASN A 168 6.99 9.78 22.58
C ASN A 168 7.66 10.75 23.55
N VAL A 169 7.76 12.02 23.16
CA VAL A 169 8.03 13.09 24.12
C VAL A 169 6.67 13.48 24.67
N THR A 170 6.32 12.92 25.83
CA THR A 170 5.32 13.51 26.72
C THR A 170 5.88 14.83 27.23
N GLY A 171 5.30 15.94 26.78
CA GLY A 171 5.39 17.25 27.40
C GLY A 171 3.99 17.68 27.80
#